data_AF-A0A7E4W7R5-F1
#
_entry.id   AF-A0A7E4W7R5-F1
#
_cell.length_a   1.000
_cell.length_b   1.000
_cell.length_c   1.000
_cell.angle_alpha   90.00
_cell.angle_beta   90.00
_cell.angle_gamma   90.00
#
_symmetry.space_group_name_H-M   'P 1'
#
loop_
_entity.id
_entity.type
_entity.pdbx_description
1 polymer ?
#
loop_
_entity_poly.entity_id
_entity_poly.type
_entity_poly.pdbx_seq_one_letter_code
_entity_poly.pdbx_strand_id
1 'polypeptide(L)'
;MVSRNGKAKKENDHNRSKQTVKSLLLSIAYKHTPRRSGVGPGYTSTDRNRKEGPGVDGRNHSSVITVDGFVQKTKRHERAMAGRLSLLRGGVMPRLASGGFSLVGVDRQQKRTIVNRTLLKLPEDYPEPWDYKTKGFTKLDAITDGTQARLHQNSKLIVVEGNLGSGKSTVAKELADALGFLHMPAFKIEDLLVDRYGNNFKDFYPQFPKPYRVPTLDLFYKDPSSDLTAVMQDRVFVSRFEQYLNACAHILNTGQGVVLERSVYSDFVFANALRSKNFIGNEYFKHYYFTRKRALPHLRFWPHAVIYLDAPVEKCLDTIKKRGNPDEISVVDGQFLASIKESYKDSIREFTKHSKVLTYDWSKPGDTDTIVEDLERIDFDFFEWHSGDVFETWNTIVDEVGWAGWRQYVTHKLDALSLAFGGIRTHEVSELYTSPRDEGHFLNVLKTQVYKSRFGPGYNTHLGDDSLSGADVIQPSQSLPEPWWDYYYRENWLHRFLPHEALMDPDANAYNPDYLHHH
;
A
#
# COMPACT_ATOMS: atom_id res chain seq x y z
N MET A 1 -46.87 22.62 -40.77
CA MET A 1 -45.43 22.75 -41.09
C MET A 1 -44.60 23.31 -39.93
N VAL A 2 -44.90 22.99 -38.65
CA VAL A 2 -44.21 23.61 -37.48
C VAL A 2 -43.59 22.59 -36.49
N SER A 3 -43.80 21.27 -36.66
CA SER A 3 -43.32 20.28 -35.67
C SER A 3 -41.95 19.62 -35.99
N ARG A 4 -41.38 19.81 -37.19
CA ARG A 4 -40.10 19.17 -37.58
C ARG A 4 -38.83 20.00 -37.29
N ASN A 5 -38.93 21.30 -37.05
CA ASN A 5 -37.76 22.18 -36.85
C ASN A 5 -37.23 22.25 -35.41
N GLY A 6 -37.97 21.72 -34.42
CA GLY A 6 -37.55 21.75 -33.00
C GLY A 6 -36.59 20.61 -32.59
N LYS A 7 -36.71 19.43 -33.21
CA LYS A 7 -35.84 18.28 -32.92
C LYS A 7 -34.45 18.42 -33.54
N ALA A 8 -34.36 18.87 -34.80
CA ALA A 8 -33.08 19.05 -35.49
C ALA A 8 -32.19 20.13 -34.84
N LYS A 9 -32.79 21.16 -34.22
CA LYS A 9 -32.05 22.24 -33.56
C LYS A 9 -31.49 21.81 -32.19
N LYS A 10 -32.25 21.04 -31.41
CA LYS A 10 -31.77 20.46 -30.13
C LYS A 10 -30.68 19.41 -30.33
N GLU A 11 -30.76 18.63 -31.39
CA GLU A 11 -29.76 17.59 -31.71
C GLU A 11 -28.44 18.20 -32.21
N ASN A 12 -28.50 19.29 -32.98
CA ASN A 12 -27.31 20.04 -33.39
C ASN A 12 -26.64 20.80 -32.25
N ASP A 13 -27.39 21.42 -31.34
CA ASP A 13 -26.82 22.11 -30.17
C ASP A 13 -26.21 21.13 -29.15
N HIS A 14 -26.79 19.92 -29.02
CA HIS A 14 -26.24 18.87 -28.17
C HIS A 14 -24.96 18.26 -28.76
N ASN A 15 -24.87 18.10 -30.09
CA ASN A 15 -23.64 17.65 -30.77
C ASN A 15 -22.54 18.73 -30.77
N ARG A 16 -22.90 20.01 -30.89
CA ARG A 16 -21.94 21.13 -30.73
C ARG A 16 -21.39 21.17 -29.32
N SER A 17 -22.24 21.06 -28.30
CA SER A 17 -21.81 20.98 -26.88
C SER A 17 -20.84 19.82 -26.65
N LYS A 18 -21.12 18.61 -27.17
CA LYS A 18 -20.23 17.45 -27.06
C LYS A 18 -18.90 17.66 -27.80
N GLN A 19 -18.89 18.28 -28.97
CA GLN A 19 -17.66 18.60 -29.69
C GLN A 19 -16.82 19.68 -28.99
N THR A 20 -17.44 20.71 -28.41
CA THR A 20 -16.73 21.76 -27.68
C THR A 20 -16.16 21.23 -26.36
N VAL A 21 -16.86 20.34 -25.66
CA VAL A 21 -16.35 19.66 -24.46
C VAL A 21 -15.20 18.71 -24.83
N LYS A 22 -15.31 17.97 -25.94
CA LYS A 22 -14.25 17.08 -26.43
C LYS A 22 -12.99 17.86 -26.88
N SER A 23 -13.14 19.04 -27.48
CA SER A 23 -12.00 19.89 -27.86
C SER A 23 -11.35 20.58 -26.65
N LEU A 24 -12.14 21.00 -25.65
CA LEU A 24 -11.60 21.51 -24.38
C LEU A 24 -10.84 20.42 -23.62
N LEU A 25 -11.34 19.20 -23.61
CA LEU A 25 -10.71 18.06 -22.93
C LEU A 25 -9.43 17.60 -23.64
N LEU A 26 -9.39 17.58 -24.98
CA LEU A 26 -8.14 17.35 -25.72
C LEU A 26 -7.10 18.45 -25.45
N SER A 27 -7.55 19.71 -25.32
CA SER A 27 -6.68 20.85 -24.97
C SER A 27 -6.12 20.75 -23.55
N ILE A 28 -6.85 20.15 -22.61
CA ILE A 28 -6.39 19.92 -21.22
C ILE A 28 -5.45 18.72 -21.17
N ALA A 29 -5.74 17.65 -21.91
CA ALA A 29 -4.87 16.48 -22.04
C ALA A 29 -3.51 16.82 -22.69
N TYR A 30 -3.47 17.74 -23.66
CA TYR A 30 -2.21 18.18 -24.31
C TYR A 30 -1.38 19.16 -23.46
N LYS A 31 -1.96 19.80 -22.44
CA LYS A 31 -1.25 20.70 -21.52
C LYS A 31 -0.67 20.00 -20.29
N HIS A 32 -1.00 18.72 -20.08
CA HIS A 32 -0.54 17.93 -18.92
C HIS A 32 0.24 16.66 -19.30
N THR A 33 0.63 16.51 -20.56
CA THR A 33 1.72 15.61 -20.93
C THR A 33 3.06 16.24 -20.53
N PRO A 34 3.87 15.60 -19.65
CA PRO A 34 5.23 16.06 -19.45
C PRO A 34 5.98 15.91 -20.78
N ARG A 35 6.53 17.02 -21.30
CA ARG A 35 7.54 16.94 -22.36
C ARG A 35 8.63 16.00 -21.88
N ARG A 36 8.97 14.98 -22.68
CA ARG A 36 10.17 14.16 -22.51
C ARG A 36 11.37 15.10 -22.29
N SER A 37 11.84 15.23 -21.06
CA SER A 37 13.20 15.67 -20.79
C SER A 37 14.11 14.49 -21.09
N GLY A 38 14.64 14.44 -22.31
CA GLY A 38 15.76 13.58 -22.61
C GLY A 38 16.94 14.00 -21.75
N VAL A 39 17.29 13.20 -20.76
CA VAL A 39 18.55 13.31 -20.03
C VAL A 39 19.49 12.31 -20.67
N GLY A 40 20.22 12.76 -21.69
CA GLY A 40 21.48 12.15 -22.10
C GLY A 40 22.62 12.81 -21.31
N PRO A 41 23.70 12.09 -20.97
CA PRO A 41 24.77 12.63 -20.14
C PRO A 41 25.68 13.55 -20.96
N GLY A 42 25.60 14.86 -20.71
CA GLY A 42 26.56 15.83 -21.19
C GLY A 42 27.74 15.93 -20.21
N TYR A 43 28.87 15.31 -20.57
CA TYR A 43 30.16 15.61 -19.98
C TYR A 43 30.58 17.04 -20.34
N THR A 44 30.96 17.85 -19.35
CA THR A 44 31.87 18.98 -19.57
C THR A 44 33.09 18.83 -18.68
N SER A 45 34.20 18.55 -19.35
CA SER A 45 35.59 18.64 -18.93
C SER A 45 35.87 19.73 -17.90
N THR A 46 36.56 19.35 -16.82
CA THR A 46 37.29 20.26 -15.94
C THR A 46 38.57 20.73 -16.63
N ASP A 47 38.74 22.03 -16.78
CA ASP A 47 40.07 22.62 -16.96
C ASP A 47 40.27 23.87 -16.09
N ARG A 48 41.54 24.10 -15.73
CA ARG A 48 42.05 24.81 -14.56
C ARG A 48 41.98 26.35 -14.62
N ASN A 49 42.06 26.94 -13.41
CA ASN A 49 42.61 28.26 -13.04
C ASN A 49 41.92 29.56 -13.53
N ARG A 50 41.32 30.33 -12.59
CA ARG A 50 41.82 31.69 -12.22
C ARG A 50 41.09 32.33 -11.02
N LYS A 51 41.88 33.17 -10.36
CA LYS A 51 41.74 33.99 -9.15
C LYS A 51 40.66 35.10 -9.12
N GLU A 52 40.33 35.48 -7.88
CA GLU A 52 40.08 36.83 -7.32
C GLU A 52 38.71 37.54 -7.47
N GLY A 53 38.14 37.91 -6.31
CA GLY A 53 37.64 39.28 -6.05
C GLY A 53 36.11 39.51 -5.98
N PRO A 54 35.61 40.48 -5.18
CA PRO A 54 34.36 40.33 -4.41
C PRO A 54 33.19 41.25 -4.82
N GLY A 55 31.98 40.87 -4.40
CA GLY A 55 30.87 41.78 -4.07
C GLY A 55 29.81 42.02 -5.16
N VAL A 56 28.55 41.78 -4.81
CA VAL A 56 27.38 42.71 -4.86
C VAL A 56 26.07 41.92 -4.89
N ASP A 57 25.18 42.28 -3.96
CA ASP A 57 23.80 41.83 -3.81
C ASP A 57 22.95 41.97 -5.08
N GLY A 58 22.14 40.94 -5.36
CA GLY A 58 21.14 40.96 -6.43
C GLY A 58 20.14 39.82 -6.26
N ARG A 59 19.02 40.11 -5.61
CA ARG A 59 17.88 39.23 -5.32
C ARG A 59 17.51 38.33 -6.52
N ASN A 60 17.53 37.02 -6.32
CA ASN A 60 16.81 36.06 -7.16
C ASN A 60 15.71 35.41 -6.32
N HIS A 61 14.46 35.82 -6.59
CA HIS A 61 13.27 35.10 -6.14
C HIS A 61 13.18 33.77 -6.90
N SER A 62 13.45 32.65 -6.23
CA SER A 62 12.97 31.34 -6.64
C SER A 62 11.57 31.14 -6.07
N SER A 63 10.55 31.28 -6.91
CA SER A 63 9.18 30.93 -6.56
C SER A 63 9.05 29.41 -6.49
N VAL A 64 9.15 28.85 -5.29
CA VAL A 64 8.65 27.52 -4.97
C VAL A 64 7.12 27.60 -4.99
N ILE A 65 6.47 26.90 -5.92
CA ILE A 65 5.02 26.78 -5.95
C ILE A 65 4.63 25.69 -4.93
N THR A 66 4.29 26.10 -3.72
CA THR A 66 3.58 25.28 -2.73
C THR A 66 2.08 25.24 -3.04
N VAL A 67 1.45 24.10 -2.78
CA VAL A 67 0.05 23.75 -3.10
C VAL A 67 -0.98 24.56 -2.28
N ASP A 68 -0.54 25.46 -1.39
CA ASP A 68 -1.42 26.28 -0.53
C ASP A 68 -2.12 27.45 -1.26
N GLY A 69 -1.69 27.81 -2.47
CA GLY A 69 -2.21 28.98 -3.20
C GLY A 69 -3.62 28.83 -3.79
N PHE A 70 -4.17 27.61 -3.85
CA PHE A 70 -5.45 27.35 -4.53
C PHE A 70 -6.67 27.47 -3.59
N VAL A 71 -6.48 27.34 -2.27
CA VAL A 71 -7.57 27.27 -1.27
C VAL A 71 -8.12 28.65 -0.86
N GLN A 72 -7.35 29.73 -1.03
CA GLN A 72 -7.80 31.07 -0.63
C GLN A 72 -8.70 31.77 -1.68
N LYS A 73 -8.63 31.37 -2.96
CA LYS A 73 -9.37 32.07 -4.03
C LYS A 73 -10.83 31.65 -4.16
N THR A 74 -11.19 30.45 -3.69
CA THR A 74 -12.56 29.92 -3.66
C THR A 74 -13.38 30.47 -2.49
N LYS A 75 -12.76 30.78 -1.35
CA LYS A 75 -13.44 31.32 -0.15
C LYS A 75 -14.03 32.74 -0.30
N ARG A 76 -13.65 33.50 -1.34
CA ARG A 76 -14.16 34.87 -1.55
C ARG A 76 -15.44 34.95 -2.39
N HIS A 77 -15.79 33.91 -3.14
CA HIS A 77 -16.95 33.95 -4.04
C HIS A 77 -18.26 33.42 -3.43
N GLU A 78 -18.21 32.60 -2.37
CA GLU A 78 -19.41 32.04 -1.74
C GLU A 78 -20.06 32.95 -0.68
N ARG A 79 -19.35 33.97 -0.18
CA ARG A 79 -19.88 34.89 0.84
C ARG A 79 -20.85 35.96 0.31
N ALA A 80 -21.14 35.99 -0.99
CA ALA A 80 -21.99 37.02 -1.60
C ALA A 80 -23.44 36.57 -1.90
N MET A 81 -23.81 35.30 -1.68
CA MET A 81 -25.11 34.75 -2.13
C MET A 81 -25.98 34.14 -1.02
N ALA A 82 -25.71 34.43 0.26
CA ALA A 82 -26.48 33.92 1.40
C ALA A 82 -27.11 35.06 2.23
N GLY A 83 -27.73 36.03 1.56
CA GLY A 83 -28.35 37.18 2.22
C GLY A 83 -29.55 37.69 1.46
N ARG A 84 -30.67 36.97 1.51
CA ARG A 84 -32.06 37.44 1.38
C ARG A 84 -32.98 36.24 1.13
N LEU A 85 -33.74 35.83 2.15
CA LEU A 85 -35.18 35.60 2.04
C LEU A 85 -35.74 35.31 3.44
N SER A 86 -36.38 36.32 4.04
CA SER A 86 -37.29 36.18 5.18
C SER A 86 -38.64 36.72 4.75
N LEU A 87 -39.73 35.97 4.99
CA LEU A 87 -41.00 36.43 5.59
C LEU A 87 -42.23 35.62 5.13
N LEU A 88 -43.11 35.39 6.14
CA LEU A 88 -44.54 35.03 6.09
C LEU A 88 -44.86 33.55 5.81
N ARG A 89 -45.66 32.82 6.61
CA ARG A 89 -46.91 33.19 7.30
C ARG A 89 -47.20 32.23 8.47
N GLY A 90 -47.78 32.75 9.55
CA GLY A 90 -48.22 31.98 10.72
C GLY A 90 -49.62 31.38 10.59
N GLY A 91 -49.92 30.45 11.50
CA GLY A 91 -51.23 29.88 11.79
C GLY A 91 -51.19 29.11 13.12
N VAL A 92 -52.14 29.36 14.00
CA VAL A 92 -52.16 29.07 15.44
C VAL A 92 -53.11 27.89 15.77
N MET A 93 -52.59 26.85 16.47
CA MET A 93 -53.18 25.94 17.51
C MET A 93 -54.52 25.19 17.22
N PRO A 94 -54.90 24.09 17.93
CA PRO A 94 -54.53 23.74 19.31
C PRO A 94 -54.22 22.26 19.64
N ARG A 95 -53.64 22.11 20.84
CA ARG A 95 -53.51 20.87 21.62
C ARG A 95 -54.87 20.27 21.98
N LEU A 96 -54.97 18.94 21.88
CA LEU A 96 -55.89 18.10 22.64
C LEU A 96 -55.11 16.89 23.16
N ALA A 97 -55.23 16.64 24.47
CA ALA A 97 -54.63 15.53 25.17
C ALA A 97 -55.58 14.34 25.24
N SER A 98 -55.01 13.14 25.35
CA SER A 98 -55.43 11.96 26.14
C SER A 98 -55.56 10.65 25.34
N GLY A 99 -54.92 9.61 25.89
CA GLY A 99 -55.33 8.22 25.74
C GLY A 99 -54.55 7.39 24.71
N GLY A 100 -53.71 6.48 25.19
CA GLY A 100 -53.25 5.32 24.42
C GLY A 100 -51.76 5.00 24.60
N PHE A 101 -51.44 4.22 25.64
CA PHE A 101 -50.19 3.48 25.72
C PHE A 101 -50.07 2.57 24.48
N SER A 102 -49.31 3.00 23.49
CA SER A 102 -48.73 2.09 22.50
C SER A 102 -47.26 1.97 22.85
N LEU A 103 -46.84 0.77 23.24
CA LEU A 103 -45.45 0.37 23.28
C LEU A 103 -44.90 0.47 21.86
N VAL A 104 -44.55 1.69 21.44
CA VAL A 104 -43.65 1.91 20.33
C VAL A 104 -42.34 1.36 20.85
N GLY A 105 -42.00 0.16 20.36
CA GLY A 105 -40.65 -0.36 20.46
C GLY A 105 -39.73 0.79 20.10
N VAL A 106 -38.99 1.29 21.09
CA VAL A 106 -37.79 2.04 20.82
C VAL A 106 -36.92 1.01 20.15
N ASP A 107 -37.03 0.93 18.82
CA ASP A 107 -35.96 0.49 17.98
C ASP A 107 -34.85 1.49 18.31
N ARG A 108 -34.09 1.18 19.36
CA ARG A 108 -32.72 1.64 19.49
C ARG A 108 -32.10 1.05 18.25
N GLN A 109 -32.20 1.81 17.16
CA GLN A 109 -31.57 1.54 15.89
C GLN A 109 -30.09 1.60 16.23
N GLN A 110 -29.58 0.49 16.74
CA GLN A 110 -28.18 0.23 16.90
C GLN A 110 -27.71 0.24 15.45
N LYS A 111 -27.24 1.40 14.99
CA LYS A 111 -26.58 1.53 13.70
C LYS A 111 -25.31 0.71 13.85
N ARG A 112 -25.42 -0.59 13.58
CA ARG A 112 -24.30 -1.52 13.59
C ARG A 112 -23.47 -1.17 12.37
N THR A 113 -22.25 -0.73 12.62
CA THR A 113 -21.33 -0.33 11.56
C THR A 113 -20.58 -1.50 10.96
N ILE A 114 -20.41 -2.56 11.75
CA ILE A 114 -19.94 -3.87 11.33
C ILE A 114 -20.98 -4.87 11.82
N VAL A 115 -21.31 -5.84 10.98
CA VAL A 115 -22.28 -6.90 11.29
C VAL A 115 -21.67 -8.26 11.00
N ASN A 116 -22.06 -9.28 11.78
CA ASN A 116 -21.77 -10.66 11.43
C ASN A 116 -22.24 -10.99 10.00
N ARG A 117 -21.49 -11.86 9.31
CA ARG A 117 -21.79 -12.28 7.93
C ARG A 117 -23.25 -12.72 7.74
N THR A 118 -23.82 -13.40 8.73
CA THR A 118 -25.22 -13.91 8.67
C THR A 118 -26.27 -12.81 8.72
N LEU A 119 -25.93 -11.65 9.27
CA LEU A 119 -26.84 -10.50 9.42
C LEU A 119 -26.66 -9.46 8.31
N LEU A 120 -25.60 -9.58 7.50
CA LEU A 120 -25.34 -8.68 6.38
C LEU A 120 -26.38 -8.87 5.28
N LYS A 121 -27.21 -7.84 5.07
CA LYS A 121 -28.18 -7.78 3.97
C LYS A 121 -27.76 -6.71 2.99
N LEU A 122 -27.37 -7.14 1.79
CA LEU A 122 -27.05 -6.25 0.68
C LEU A 122 -28.31 -5.98 -0.16
N PRO A 123 -28.43 -4.79 -0.78
CA PRO A 123 -29.48 -4.50 -1.75
C PRO A 123 -29.46 -5.47 -2.94
N GLU A 124 -30.60 -5.66 -3.61
CA GLU A 124 -30.70 -6.54 -4.79
C GLU A 124 -29.89 -6.00 -5.99
N ASP A 125 -29.67 -4.69 -6.05
CA ASP A 125 -28.90 -3.98 -7.08
C ASP A 125 -27.42 -3.80 -6.72
N TYR A 126 -26.89 -4.58 -5.76
CA TYR A 126 -25.50 -4.47 -5.33
C TYR A 126 -24.51 -4.89 -6.45
N PRO A 127 -23.53 -4.05 -6.79
CA PRO A 127 -22.62 -4.31 -7.91
C PRO A 127 -21.67 -5.49 -7.66
N GLU A 128 -21.50 -6.36 -8.67
CA GLU A 128 -20.60 -7.54 -8.60
C GLU A 128 -19.13 -7.13 -8.46
N PRO A 129 -18.33 -7.76 -7.57
CA PRO A 129 -16.92 -7.40 -7.33
C PRO A 129 -16.09 -7.22 -8.59
N TRP A 130 -15.29 -6.16 -8.65
CA TRP A 130 -14.43 -5.91 -9.80
C TRP A 130 -13.21 -6.84 -9.78
N ASP A 131 -13.03 -7.62 -10.84
CA ASP A 131 -11.85 -8.49 -11.01
C ASP A 131 -10.60 -7.68 -11.38
N TYR A 132 -10.04 -7.01 -10.37
CA TYR A 132 -8.85 -6.19 -10.49
C TYR A 132 -7.59 -7.00 -10.80
N LYS A 133 -7.59 -8.31 -10.57
CA LYS A 133 -6.41 -9.16 -10.81
C LYS A 133 -6.17 -9.39 -12.29
N THR A 134 -7.23 -9.64 -13.06
CA THR A 134 -7.12 -9.88 -14.50
C THR A 134 -7.31 -8.62 -15.33
N LYS A 135 -8.20 -7.71 -14.93
CA LYS A 135 -8.54 -6.50 -15.70
C LYS A 135 -7.71 -5.27 -15.31
N GLY A 136 -7.13 -5.26 -14.11
CA GLY A 136 -6.57 -4.03 -13.53
C GLY A 136 -7.66 -2.98 -13.29
N PHE A 137 -7.27 -1.69 -13.19
CA PHE A 137 -8.23 -0.60 -13.07
C PHE A 137 -7.71 0.69 -13.72
N THR A 138 -8.24 1.03 -14.90
CA THR A 138 -7.79 2.17 -15.69
C THR A 138 -8.62 3.43 -15.45
N LYS A 139 -8.15 4.57 -15.98
CA LYS A 139 -8.90 5.83 -15.93
C LYS A 139 -10.21 5.78 -16.73
N LEU A 140 -10.32 4.88 -17.71
CA LEU A 140 -11.56 4.70 -18.46
C LEU A 140 -12.57 3.93 -17.63
N ASP A 141 -12.13 2.88 -16.92
CA ASP A 141 -12.98 2.10 -16.01
C ASP A 141 -13.54 2.98 -14.89
N ALA A 142 -12.73 3.92 -14.38
CA ALA A 142 -13.15 4.92 -13.39
C ALA A 142 -14.33 5.82 -13.82
N ILE A 143 -14.61 5.94 -15.12
CA ILE A 143 -15.75 6.73 -15.62
C ILE A 143 -17.05 5.94 -15.53
N THR A 144 -16.97 4.60 -15.61
CA THR A 144 -18.14 3.72 -15.69
C THR A 144 -18.39 2.92 -14.41
N ASP A 145 -17.35 2.60 -13.63
CA ASP A 145 -17.43 1.81 -12.40
C ASP A 145 -17.05 2.66 -11.19
N GLY A 146 -18.07 3.06 -10.43
CA GLY A 146 -17.92 3.81 -9.18
C GLY A 146 -17.52 2.91 -8.01
N THR A 147 -16.58 3.38 -7.19
CA THR A 147 -16.06 2.72 -6.00
C THR A 147 -17.04 2.80 -4.84
N GLN A 148 -17.70 3.95 -4.62
CA GLN A 148 -18.57 4.15 -3.46
C GLN A 148 -19.77 3.20 -3.45
N ALA A 149 -20.30 2.82 -4.62
CA ALA A 149 -21.42 1.90 -4.74
C ALA A 149 -21.15 0.50 -4.17
N ARG A 150 -19.87 0.14 -3.98
CA ARG A 150 -19.41 -1.14 -3.41
C ARG A 150 -19.14 -1.06 -1.92
N LEU A 151 -19.00 0.14 -1.36
CA LEU A 151 -18.66 0.30 0.04
C LEU A 151 -19.93 0.18 0.89
N HIS A 152 -19.92 -0.78 1.81
CA HIS A 152 -20.97 -1.04 2.77
C HIS A 152 -20.42 -1.08 4.20
N GLN A 153 -21.28 -1.35 5.18
CA GLN A 153 -20.93 -1.44 6.61
C GLN A 153 -19.68 -2.30 6.87
N ASN A 154 -19.66 -3.52 6.33
CA ASN A 154 -18.55 -4.47 6.44
C ASN A 154 -17.32 -4.18 5.54
N SER A 155 -17.26 -3.07 4.81
CA SER A 155 -16.10 -2.70 3.97
C SER A 155 -15.01 -2.05 4.82
N LYS A 156 -14.54 -2.76 5.84
CA LYS A 156 -13.62 -2.24 6.86
C LYS A 156 -12.29 -2.99 6.81
N LEU A 157 -11.23 -2.27 7.16
CA LEU A 157 -9.88 -2.79 7.33
C LEU A 157 -9.60 -3.00 8.81
N ILE A 158 -9.41 -4.25 9.23
CA ILE A 158 -9.09 -4.64 10.61
C ILE A 158 -7.69 -5.23 10.62
N VAL A 159 -6.86 -4.81 11.57
CA VAL A 159 -5.51 -5.37 11.75
C VAL A 159 -5.43 -6.10 13.09
N VAL A 160 -4.95 -7.34 13.08
CA VAL A 160 -4.64 -8.11 14.30
C VAL A 160 -3.15 -8.02 14.59
N GLU A 161 -2.81 -7.38 15.69
CA GLU A 161 -1.45 -7.14 16.18
C GLU A 161 -1.15 -7.99 17.43
N GLY A 162 0.12 -8.31 17.62
CA GLY A 162 0.56 -9.05 18.79
C GLY A 162 1.95 -9.65 18.67
N ASN A 163 2.49 -10.04 19.81
CA ASN A 163 3.84 -10.60 19.91
C ASN A 163 3.97 -11.91 19.11
N LEU A 164 5.20 -12.33 18.81
CA LEU A 164 5.48 -13.65 18.23
C LEU A 164 4.94 -14.74 19.17
N GLY A 165 4.29 -15.77 18.62
CA GLY A 165 3.72 -16.84 19.44
C GLY A 165 2.40 -16.53 20.16
N SER A 166 1.79 -15.35 19.95
CA SER A 166 0.51 -14.97 20.59
C SER A 166 -0.74 -15.72 20.09
N GLY A 167 -0.65 -16.48 18.99
CA GLY A 167 -1.81 -17.14 18.37
C GLY A 167 -2.65 -16.25 17.45
N LYS A 168 -2.15 -15.05 17.10
CA LYS A 168 -2.85 -14.09 16.22
C LYS A 168 -3.41 -14.67 14.92
N SER A 169 -2.76 -15.66 14.32
CA SER A 169 -3.19 -16.19 13.01
C SER A 169 -4.48 -16.99 13.11
N THR A 170 -4.71 -17.67 14.24
CA THR A 170 -5.97 -18.35 14.51
C THR A 170 -7.10 -17.33 14.72
N VAL A 171 -6.86 -16.33 15.57
CA VAL A 171 -7.82 -15.25 15.85
C VAL A 171 -8.19 -14.47 14.59
N ALA A 172 -7.21 -14.11 13.76
CA ALA A 172 -7.45 -13.36 12.53
C ALA A 172 -8.30 -14.14 11.53
N LYS A 173 -8.09 -15.46 11.42
CA LYS A 173 -8.86 -16.33 10.55
C LYS A 173 -10.31 -16.48 11.02
N GLU A 174 -10.50 -16.81 12.30
CA GLU A 174 -11.83 -16.96 12.90
C GLU A 174 -12.63 -15.65 12.83
N LEU A 175 -11.98 -14.51 13.09
CA LEU A 175 -12.59 -13.20 12.97
C LEU A 175 -13.02 -12.88 11.53
N ALA A 176 -12.18 -13.20 10.56
CA ALA A 176 -12.51 -13.00 9.15
C ALA A 176 -13.70 -13.86 8.73
N ASP A 177 -13.74 -15.13 9.16
CA ASP A 177 -14.83 -16.06 8.86
C ASP A 177 -16.15 -15.58 9.48
N ALA A 178 -16.14 -15.10 10.73
CA ALA A 178 -17.32 -14.58 11.43
C ALA A 178 -17.91 -13.31 10.77
N LEU A 179 -17.06 -12.40 10.30
CA LEU A 179 -17.48 -11.15 9.67
C LEU A 179 -17.68 -11.27 8.15
N GLY A 180 -17.24 -12.36 7.53
CA GLY A 180 -17.24 -12.54 6.08
C GLY A 180 -16.16 -11.73 5.35
N PHE A 181 -15.08 -11.40 6.05
CA PHE A 181 -13.97 -10.61 5.53
C PHE A 181 -12.96 -11.53 4.84
N LEU A 182 -12.12 -10.96 3.98
CA LEU A 182 -10.95 -11.66 3.47
C LEU A 182 -9.87 -11.70 4.55
N HIS A 183 -9.43 -12.90 4.92
CA HIS A 183 -8.25 -13.09 5.76
C HIS A 183 -6.97 -12.94 4.91
N MET A 184 -6.11 -12.00 5.28
CA MET A 184 -4.76 -11.87 4.73
C MET A 184 -3.73 -12.29 5.79
N PRO A 185 -3.07 -13.46 5.63
CA PRO A 185 -2.12 -13.97 6.60
C PRO A 185 -0.86 -13.11 6.66
N ALA A 186 -0.09 -13.18 7.73
CA ALA A 186 1.13 -12.36 7.85
C ALA A 186 2.12 -12.69 6.72
N PHE A 187 2.70 -11.66 6.11
CA PHE A 187 3.73 -11.83 5.08
C PHE A 187 4.88 -12.72 5.56
N LYS A 188 5.23 -13.72 4.74
CA LYS A 188 6.39 -14.59 4.93
C LYS A 188 7.38 -14.34 3.81
N ILE A 189 8.66 -14.15 4.14
CA ILE A 189 9.67 -13.89 3.12
C ILE A 189 9.91 -15.11 2.21
N GLU A 190 9.58 -16.30 2.69
CA GLU A 190 9.61 -17.54 1.92
C GLU A 190 8.65 -17.50 0.72
N ASP A 191 7.60 -16.69 0.79
CA ASP A 191 6.68 -16.48 -0.34
C ASP A 191 7.38 -15.80 -1.53
N LEU A 192 8.59 -15.22 -1.35
CA LEU A 192 9.39 -14.64 -2.43
C LEU A 192 10.35 -15.65 -3.09
N LEU A 193 10.46 -16.87 -2.57
CA LEU A 193 11.42 -17.87 -3.07
C LEU A 193 11.02 -18.47 -4.40
N VAL A 194 9.72 -18.61 -4.63
CA VAL A 194 9.16 -19.25 -5.81
C VAL A 194 8.73 -18.17 -6.79
N ASP A 195 9.25 -18.26 -8.00
CA ASP A 195 8.88 -17.36 -9.08
C ASP A 195 7.59 -17.81 -9.80
N ARG A 196 7.16 -17.03 -10.80
CA ARG A 196 5.96 -17.32 -11.61
C ARG A 196 6.02 -18.61 -12.41
N TYR A 197 7.22 -19.16 -12.67
CA TYR A 197 7.41 -20.40 -13.43
C TYR A 197 7.63 -21.61 -12.51
N GLY A 198 7.55 -21.42 -11.19
CA GLY A 198 7.77 -22.47 -10.20
C GLY A 198 9.23 -22.74 -9.87
N ASN A 199 10.17 -21.90 -10.32
CA ASN A 199 11.58 -22.03 -9.94
C ASN A 199 11.77 -21.59 -8.49
N ASN A 200 12.48 -22.40 -7.72
CA ASN A 200 12.86 -22.06 -6.35
C ASN A 200 14.25 -21.41 -6.35
N PHE A 201 14.34 -20.14 -5.97
CA PHE A 201 15.62 -19.41 -5.92
C PHE A 201 16.64 -20.02 -4.96
N LYS A 202 16.21 -20.80 -3.97
CA LYS A 202 17.11 -21.51 -3.05
C LYS A 202 18.03 -22.49 -3.78
N ASP A 203 17.56 -23.09 -4.87
CA ASP A 203 18.34 -24.06 -5.65
C ASP A 203 19.50 -23.39 -6.40
N PHE A 204 19.40 -22.07 -6.63
CA PHE A 204 20.40 -21.27 -7.33
C PHE A 204 21.33 -20.50 -6.37
N TYR A 205 21.24 -20.70 -5.06
CA TYR A 205 22.07 -20.00 -4.07
C TYR A 205 23.59 -20.19 -4.26
N PRO A 206 24.10 -21.37 -4.67
CA PRO A 206 25.52 -21.54 -4.97
C PRO A 206 26.01 -20.62 -6.10
N GLN A 207 25.14 -20.32 -7.07
CA GLN A 207 25.45 -19.45 -8.21
C GLN A 207 25.15 -17.97 -7.89
N PHE A 208 24.24 -17.68 -6.96
CA PHE A 208 23.92 -16.30 -6.60
C PHE A 208 24.97 -15.67 -5.66
N PRO A 209 25.38 -14.42 -5.92
CA PRO A 209 26.15 -13.64 -4.95
C PRO A 209 25.39 -13.53 -3.63
N LYS A 210 26.10 -13.49 -2.51
CA LYS A 210 25.51 -13.44 -1.16
C LYS A 210 24.41 -12.37 -1.03
N PRO A 211 24.60 -11.10 -1.45
CA PRO A 211 23.58 -10.05 -1.28
C PRO A 211 22.26 -10.29 -2.03
N TYR A 212 22.28 -11.13 -3.08
CA TYR A 212 21.14 -11.41 -3.93
C TYR A 212 20.33 -12.64 -3.52
N ARG A 213 20.87 -13.46 -2.61
CA ARG A 213 20.12 -14.58 -2.04
C ARG A 213 18.92 -14.04 -1.27
N VAL A 214 17.75 -14.65 -1.45
CA VAL A 214 16.55 -14.28 -0.70
C VAL A 214 16.81 -14.59 0.78
N PRO A 215 16.77 -13.59 1.68
CA PRO A 215 17.18 -13.79 3.06
C PRO A 215 16.03 -14.43 3.85
N THR A 216 15.95 -15.76 3.82
CA THR A 216 14.89 -16.52 4.49
C THR A 216 15.02 -16.47 6.02
N LEU A 217 13.93 -16.74 6.74
CA LEU A 217 13.98 -16.82 8.20
C LEU A 217 14.94 -17.91 8.68
N ASP A 218 15.06 -19.02 7.95
CA ASP A 218 16.05 -20.07 8.23
C ASP A 218 17.50 -19.55 8.19
N LEU A 219 17.82 -18.64 7.27
CA LEU A 219 19.16 -18.05 7.17
C LEU A 219 19.40 -17.09 8.33
N PHE A 220 18.39 -16.30 8.67
CA PHE A 220 18.42 -15.41 9.83
C PHE A 220 18.61 -16.18 11.14
N TYR A 221 17.89 -17.29 11.35
CA TYR A 221 18.02 -18.05 12.59
C TYR A 221 19.38 -18.74 12.73
N LYS A 222 20.04 -19.09 11.63
CA LYS A 222 21.38 -19.70 11.63
C LYS A 222 22.50 -18.69 11.86
N ASP A 223 22.39 -17.51 11.26
CA ASP A 223 23.37 -16.43 11.38
C ASP A 223 22.66 -15.08 11.49
N PRO A 224 22.15 -14.72 12.68
CA PRO A 224 21.40 -13.47 12.86
C PRO A 224 22.29 -12.23 12.75
N SER A 225 23.60 -12.38 12.88
CA SER A 225 24.59 -11.29 12.76
C SER A 225 25.05 -11.05 11.32
N SER A 226 24.52 -11.80 10.34
CA SER A 226 24.84 -11.59 8.94
C SER A 226 24.24 -10.31 8.39
N ASP A 227 24.90 -9.70 7.40
CA ASP A 227 24.36 -8.55 6.64
C ASP A 227 22.97 -8.83 6.04
N LEU A 228 22.69 -10.11 5.74
CA LEU A 228 21.41 -10.57 5.23
C LEU A 228 20.24 -10.28 6.18
N THR A 229 20.47 -10.09 7.48
CA THR A 229 19.43 -9.70 8.44
C THR A 229 18.88 -8.31 8.13
N ALA A 230 19.74 -7.36 7.74
CA ALA A 230 19.32 -6.03 7.32
C ALA A 230 18.55 -6.09 5.99
N VAL A 231 19.05 -6.88 5.03
CA VAL A 231 18.36 -7.10 3.74
C VAL A 231 17.00 -7.77 3.94
N MET A 232 16.90 -8.71 4.89
CA MET A 232 15.64 -9.36 5.28
C MET A 232 14.64 -8.34 5.79
N GLN A 233 15.04 -7.54 6.78
CA GLN A 233 14.16 -6.56 7.40
C GLN A 233 13.70 -5.51 6.38
N ASP A 234 14.57 -5.10 5.44
CA ASP A 234 14.21 -4.18 4.35
C ASP A 234 13.19 -4.80 3.40
N ARG A 235 13.44 -6.03 2.90
CA ARG A 235 12.49 -6.73 2.02
C ARG A 235 11.15 -7.01 2.70
N VAL A 236 11.16 -7.38 3.98
CA VAL A 236 9.94 -7.58 4.78
C VAL A 236 9.17 -6.27 4.92
N PHE A 237 9.85 -5.15 5.17
CA PHE A 237 9.20 -3.84 5.31
C PHE A 237 8.50 -3.42 4.01
N VAL A 238 9.20 -3.51 2.87
CA VAL A 238 8.61 -3.20 1.55
C VAL A 238 7.45 -4.17 1.25
N SER A 239 7.63 -5.47 1.47
CA SER A 239 6.58 -6.44 1.14
C SER A 239 5.34 -6.29 2.03
N ARG A 240 5.51 -5.91 3.31
CA ARG A 240 4.38 -5.53 4.18
C ARG A 240 3.69 -4.26 3.69
N PHE A 241 4.45 -3.28 3.19
CA PHE A 241 3.89 -2.07 2.58
C PHE A 241 2.96 -2.41 1.42
N GLU A 242 3.38 -3.36 0.58
CA GLU A 242 2.57 -3.86 -0.53
C GLU A 242 1.38 -4.68 -0.07
N GLN A 243 1.57 -5.55 0.92
CA GLN A 243 0.47 -6.33 1.49
C GLN A 243 -0.64 -5.41 2.01
N TYR A 244 -0.28 -4.29 2.61
CA TYR A 244 -1.24 -3.29 3.06
C TYR A 244 -1.96 -2.60 1.88
N LEU A 245 -1.25 -2.30 0.80
CA LEU A 245 -1.87 -1.82 -0.44
C LEU A 245 -2.79 -2.88 -1.06
N ASN A 246 -2.44 -4.16 -0.99
CA ASN A 246 -3.26 -5.27 -1.47
C ASN A 246 -4.57 -5.36 -0.68
N ALA A 247 -4.52 -5.18 0.65
CA ALA A 247 -5.70 -5.10 1.49
C ALA A 247 -6.61 -3.92 1.07
N CYS A 248 -6.02 -2.74 0.86
CA CYS A 248 -6.77 -1.57 0.39
C CYS A 248 -7.37 -1.79 -1.01
N ALA A 249 -6.60 -2.37 -1.94
CA ALA A 249 -7.06 -2.67 -3.29
C ALA A 249 -8.23 -3.66 -3.28
N HIS A 250 -8.19 -4.68 -2.43
CA HIS A 250 -9.29 -5.63 -2.28
C HIS A 250 -10.57 -4.92 -1.81
N ILE A 251 -10.48 -4.08 -0.77
CA ILE A 251 -11.63 -3.33 -0.25
C ILE A 251 -12.21 -2.40 -1.32
N LEU A 252 -11.38 -1.61 -2.01
CA LEU A 252 -11.85 -0.63 -2.99
C LEU A 252 -12.40 -1.26 -4.28
N ASN A 253 -11.91 -2.44 -4.69
CA ASN A 253 -12.39 -3.11 -5.90
C ASN A 253 -13.61 -4.03 -5.63
N THR A 254 -13.69 -4.66 -4.46
CA THR A 254 -14.70 -5.68 -4.17
C THR A 254 -15.77 -5.25 -3.19
N GLY A 255 -15.48 -4.25 -2.34
CA GLY A 255 -16.31 -3.89 -1.19
C GLY A 255 -16.16 -4.83 0.01
N GLN A 256 -15.47 -5.96 -0.13
CA GLN A 256 -15.29 -6.89 0.97
C GLN A 256 -14.24 -6.38 1.96
N GLY A 257 -14.57 -6.38 3.26
CA GLY A 257 -13.64 -6.05 4.34
C GLY A 257 -12.45 -7.02 4.39
N VAL A 258 -11.36 -6.57 5.02
CA VAL A 258 -10.11 -7.35 5.13
C VAL A 258 -9.66 -7.40 6.59
N VAL A 259 -9.31 -8.60 7.05
CA VAL A 259 -8.58 -8.82 8.30
C VAL A 259 -7.13 -9.11 7.95
N LEU A 260 -6.24 -8.20 8.32
CA LEU A 260 -4.81 -8.29 8.06
C LEU A 260 -4.05 -8.71 9.33
N GLU A 261 -3.17 -9.69 9.21
CA GLU A 261 -2.25 -10.04 10.29
C GLU A 261 -0.99 -9.18 10.25
N ARG A 262 -0.86 -8.28 11.23
CA ARG A 262 0.19 -7.26 11.34
C ARG A 262 0.18 -6.26 10.18
N SER A 263 0.54 -5.02 10.51
CA SER A 263 0.61 -3.93 9.55
C SER A 263 2.03 -3.38 9.41
N VAL A 264 2.21 -2.52 8.42
CA VAL A 264 3.44 -1.76 8.17
C VAL A 264 3.77 -0.83 9.33
N TYR A 265 2.72 -0.30 9.98
CA TYR A 265 2.86 0.65 11.07
C TYR A 265 3.55 0.03 12.28
N SER A 266 3.32 -1.28 12.53
CA SER A 266 3.94 -2.01 13.64
C SER A 266 5.28 -2.67 13.28
N ASP A 267 5.76 -2.55 12.03
CA ASP A 267 6.98 -3.23 11.59
C ASP A 267 8.24 -2.84 12.41
N PHE A 268 8.29 -1.59 12.89
CA PHE A 268 9.45 -1.05 13.62
C PHE A 268 9.71 -1.77 14.95
N VAL A 269 8.73 -2.48 15.50
CA VAL A 269 8.94 -3.31 16.71
C VAL A 269 10.01 -4.37 16.48
N PHE A 270 10.11 -4.91 15.25
CA PHE A 270 11.14 -5.87 14.88
C PHE A 270 12.49 -5.19 14.68
N ALA A 271 12.54 -4.04 13.99
CA ALA A 271 13.76 -3.27 13.84
C ALA A 271 14.37 -2.88 15.20
N ASN A 272 13.54 -2.46 16.16
CA ASN A 272 13.98 -2.18 17.54
C ASN A 272 14.51 -3.42 18.25
N ALA A 273 13.83 -4.55 18.12
CA ALA A 273 14.26 -5.80 18.72
C ALA A 273 15.59 -6.30 18.14
N LEU A 274 15.75 -6.24 16.81
CA LEU A 274 17.00 -6.56 16.11
C LEU A 274 18.14 -5.64 16.57
N ARG A 275 17.89 -4.34 16.73
CA ARG A 275 18.88 -3.39 17.23
C ARG A 275 19.25 -3.66 18.68
N SER A 276 18.29 -4.03 19.53
CA SER A 276 18.53 -4.35 20.94
C SER A 276 19.47 -5.55 21.12
N LYS A 277 19.48 -6.47 20.15
CA LYS A 277 20.38 -7.62 20.08
C LYS A 277 21.65 -7.37 19.27
N ASN A 278 21.82 -6.16 18.73
CA ASN A 278 22.95 -5.79 17.89
C ASN A 278 23.11 -6.67 16.63
N PHE A 279 22.00 -7.20 16.11
CA PHE A 279 21.97 -7.96 14.84
C PHE A 279 21.98 -7.06 13.60
N ILE A 280 21.66 -5.78 13.77
CA ILE A 280 21.71 -4.76 12.72
C ILE A 280 22.60 -3.59 13.15
N GLY A 281 23.32 -3.01 12.18
CA GLY A 281 24.14 -1.84 12.38
C GLY A 281 23.33 -0.58 12.68
N ASN A 282 24.03 0.45 13.17
CA ASN A 282 23.40 1.72 13.51
C ASN A 282 23.01 2.52 12.25
N GLU A 283 23.78 2.35 11.19
CA GLU A 283 23.62 2.91 9.86
C GLU A 283 22.33 2.40 9.24
N TYR A 284 22.13 1.07 9.22
CA TYR A 284 20.89 0.46 8.78
C TYR A 284 19.70 0.90 9.65
N PHE A 285 19.86 0.96 10.96
CA PHE A 285 18.78 1.39 11.85
C PHE A 285 18.31 2.82 11.54
N LYS A 286 19.22 3.75 11.27
CA LYS A 286 18.87 5.12 10.82
C LYS A 286 18.19 5.11 9.46
N HIS A 287 18.71 4.31 8.52
CA HIS A 287 18.11 4.14 7.20
C HIS A 287 16.68 3.63 7.30
N TYR A 288 16.42 2.62 8.12
CA TYR A 288 15.09 2.06 8.34
C TYR A 288 14.08 3.14 8.79
N TYR A 289 14.41 3.94 9.80
CA TYR A 289 13.52 5.00 10.27
C TYR A 289 13.33 6.13 9.23
N PHE A 290 14.36 6.44 8.45
CA PHE A 290 14.25 7.38 7.34
C PHE A 290 13.28 6.86 6.27
N THR A 291 13.47 5.61 5.84
CA THR A 291 12.61 4.93 4.86
C THR A 291 11.18 4.81 5.37
N ARG A 292 10.97 4.42 6.64
CA ARG A 292 9.65 4.39 7.27
C ARG A 292 8.96 5.75 7.24
N LYS A 293 9.66 6.82 7.65
CA LYS A 293 9.11 8.19 7.68
C LYS A 293 8.66 8.65 6.29
N ARG A 294 9.37 8.22 5.24
CA ARG A 294 9.02 8.52 3.86
C ARG A 294 7.89 7.64 3.31
N ALA A 295 7.86 6.36 3.68
CA ALA A 295 6.89 5.40 3.16
C ALA A 295 5.48 5.60 3.73
N LEU A 296 5.33 5.77 5.05
CA LEU A 296 4.00 5.82 5.69
C LEU A 296 3.03 6.87 5.14
N PRO A 297 3.44 8.09 4.77
CA PRO A 297 2.54 9.07 4.15
C PRO A 297 1.89 8.62 2.84
N HIS A 298 2.48 7.65 2.14
CA HIS A 298 1.93 7.07 0.91
C HIS A 298 0.86 6.00 1.19
N LEU A 299 0.74 5.54 2.44
CA LEU A 299 -0.41 4.77 2.91
C LEU A 299 -1.45 5.74 3.45
N ARG A 300 -2.35 6.19 2.57
CA ARG A 300 -3.40 7.13 2.96
C ARG A 300 -4.36 6.52 3.97
N PHE A 301 -4.83 5.31 3.71
CA PHE A 301 -5.88 4.66 4.48
C PHE A 301 -5.32 4.02 5.74
N TRP A 302 -5.74 4.50 6.92
CA TRP A 302 -5.40 3.84 8.19
C TRP A 302 -6.35 2.66 8.49
N PRO A 303 -5.99 1.70 9.35
CA PRO A 303 -6.93 0.66 9.76
C PRO A 303 -8.16 1.28 10.45
N HIS A 304 -9.32 0.66 10.31
CA HIS A 304 -10.51 1.08 11.07
C HIS A 304 -10.42 0.57 12.51
N ALA A 305 -10.06 -0.70 12.68
CA ALA A 305 -9.84 -1.30 13.99
C ALA A 305 -8.47 -1.96 14.05
N VAL A 306 -7.81 -1.83 15.20
CA VAL A 306 -6.59 -2.57 15.53
C VAL A 306 -6.87 -3.40 16.78
N ILE A 307 -6.75 -4.71 16.65
CA ILE A 307 -6.95 -5.68 17.73
C ILE A 307 -5.56 -6.07 18.22
N TYR A 308 -5.21 -5.64 19.43
CA TYR A 308 -3.94 -5.98 20.05
C TYR A 308 -4.12 -7.09 21.08
N LEU A 309 -3.46 -8.22 20.84
CA LEU A 309 -3.45 -9.37 21.74
C LEU A 309 -2.24 -9.27 22.69
N ASP A 310 -2.47 -8.84 23.93
CA ASP A 310 -1.41 -8.73 24.93
C ASP A 310 -1.12 -10.09 25.58
N ALA A 311 -0.22 -10.86 24.95
CA ALA A 311 0.26 -12.12 25.50
C ALA A 311 1.51 -11.91 26.40
N PRO A 312 1.62 -12.58 27.55
CA PRO A 312 2.83 -12.56 28.36
C PRO A 312 4.00 -13.23 27.61
N VAL A 313 5.22 -12.72 27.83
CA VAL A 313 6.44 -13.17 27.12
C VAL A 313 6.71 -14.66 27.35
N GLU A 314 6.46 -15.16 28.55
CA GLU A 314 6.65 -16.58 28.91
C GLU A 314 5.79 -17.51 28.05
N LYS A 315 4.51 -17.18 27.87
CA LYS A 315 3.59 -17.95 27.02
C LYS A 315 4.00 -17.92 25.55
N CYS A 316 4.48 -16.77 25.08
CA CYS A 316 5.02 -16.62 23.73
C CYS A 316 6.24 -17.54 23.53
N LEU A 317 7.17 -17.57 24.49
CA LEU A 317 8.32 -18.48 24.47
C LEU A 317 7.89 -19.94 24.47
N ASP A 318 6.93 -20.33 25.31
CA ASP A 318 6.44 -21.70 25.36
C ASP A 318 5.79 -22.12 24.05
N THR A 319 5.07 -21.22 23.39
CA THR A 319 4.47 -21.47 22.08
C THR A 319 5.53 -21.63 21.00
N ILE A 320 6.60 -20.84 21.05
CA ILE A 320 7.74 -20.96 20.12
C ILE A 320 8.49 -22.27 20.37
N LYS A 321 8.76 -22.63 21.63
CA LYS A 321 9.37 -23.92 21.99
C LYS A 321 8.55 -25.10 21.51
N LYS A 322 7.22 -25.03 21.59
CA LYS A 322 6.30 -26.06 21.07
C LYS A 322 6.38 -26.25 19.55
N ARG A 323 6.81 -25.24 18.79
CA ARG A 323 7.04 -25.39 17.33
C ARG A 323 8.28 -26.25 17.02
N GLY A 324 9.21 -26.35 17.96
CA GLY A 324 10.34 -27.28 17.90
C GLY A 324 11.47 -26.89 16.95
N ASN A 325 11.54 -25.65 16.47
CA ASN A 325 12.67 -25.20 15.65
C ASN A 325 13.84 -24.76 16.56
N PRO A 326 14.97 -25.50 16.60
CA PRO A 326 16.08 -25.20 17.51
C PRO A 326 16.74 -23.84 17.20
N ASP A 327 16.84 -23.49 15.92
CA ASP A 327 17.47 -22.25 15.48
C ASP A 327 16.59 -21.04 15.89
N GLU A 328 15.28 -21.12 15.70
CA GLU A 328 14.31 -20.08 16.14
C GLU A 328 14.37 -19.87 17.67
N ILE A 329 14.45 -20.96 18.45
CA ILE A 329 14.48 -20.91 19.92
C ILE A 329 15.77 -20.23 20.41
N SER A 330 16.89 -20.40 19.70
CA SER A 330 18.17 -19.80 20.08
C SER A 330 18.20 -18.28 19.88
N VAL A 331 17.56 -17.79 18.81
CA VAL A 331 17.57 -16.37 18.44
C VAL A 331 16.45 -15.59 19.11
N VAL A 332 15.25 -16.18 19.19
CA VAL A 332 14.05 -15.54 19.76
C VAL A 332 14.00 -15.78 21.27
N ASP A 333 14.88 -15.08 21.99
CA ASP A 333 14.98 -15.17 23.43
C ASP A 333 13.96 -14.27 24.17
N GLY A 334 13.91 -14.40 25.50
CA GLY A 334 12.99 -13.61 26.33
C GLY A 334 13.25 -12.10 26.25
N GLN A 335 14.51 -11.68 26.08
CA GLN A 335 14.83 -10.26 25.91
C GLN A 335 14.33 -9.72 24.58
N PHE A 336 14.49 -10.47 23.48
CA PHE A 336 13.99 -10.08 22.16
C PHE A 336 12.47 -9.89 22.18
N LEU A 337 11.73 -10.84 22.78
CA LEU A 337 10.27 -10.73 22.91
C LEU A 337 9.83 -9.61 23.86
N ALA A 338 10.61 -9.32 24.91
CA ALA A 338 10.36 -8.20 25.80
C ALA A 338 10.56 -6.86 25.09
N SER A 339 11.64 -6.71 24.29
CA SER A 339 11.88 -5.52 23.45
C SER A 339 10.73 -5.29 22.46
N ILE A 340 10.19 -6.36 21.86
CA ILE A 340 9.01 -6.29 21.00
C ILE A 340 7.79 -5.80 21.79
N LYS A 341 7.52 -6.39 22.96
CA LYS A 341 6.37 -6.01 23.81
C LYS A 341 6.44 -4.54 24.22
N GLU A 342 7.64 -4.04 24.56
CA GLU A 342 7.82 -2.62 24.89
C GLU A 342 7.56 -1.72 23.68
N SER A 343 8.11 -2.08 22.52
CA SER A 343 7.94 -1.31 21.28
C SER A 343 6.48 -1.27 20.80
N TYR A 344 5.67 -2.29 21.09
CA TYR A 344 4.24 -2.28 20.79
C TYR A 344 3.48 -1.19 21.54
N LYS A 345 3.93 -0.74 22.72
CA LYS A 345 3.29 0.37 23.42
C LYS A 345 3.32 1.64 22.60
N ASP A 346 4.42 1.91 21.91
CA ASP A 346 4.54 3.06 21.01
C ASP A 346 3.71 2.88 19.74
N SER A 347 3.63 1.65 19.21
CA SER A 347 2.77 1.34 18.07
C SER A 347 1.30 1.58 18.39
N ILE A 348 0.84 1.16 19.57
CA ILE A 348 -0.53 1.39 20.05
C ILE A 348 -0.82 2.90 20.18
N ARG A 349 0.13 3.69 20.70
CA ARG A 349 -0.01 5.15 20.78
C ARG A 349 -0.16 5.80 19.40
N GLU A 350 0.53 5.28 18.39
CA GLU A 350 0.41 5.75 17.00
C GLU A 350 -0.97 5.38 16.41
N PHE A 351 -1.43 4.14 16.63
CA PHE A 351 -2.75 3.70 16.15
C PHE A 351 -3.91 4.44 16.79
N THR A 352 -3.86 4.72 18.10
CA THR A 352 -4.95 5.39 18.83
C THR A 352 -5.29 6.78 18.27
N LYS A 353 -4.35 7.42 17.56
CA LYS A 353 -4.60 8.72 16.90
C LYS A 353 -5.51 8.63 15.69
N HIS A 354 -5.44 7.52 14.95
CA HIS A 354 -6.08 7.37 13.63
C HIS A 354 -7.12 6.25 13.55
N SER A 355 -7.09 5.30 14.49
CA SER A 355 -7.84 4.06 14.46
C SER A 355 -8.41 3.72 15.85
N LYS A 356 -9.47 2.91 15.91
CA LYS A 356 -9.98 2.38 17.17
C LYS A 356 -9.15 1.16 17.58
N VAL A 357 -8.54 1.22 18.76
CA VAL A 357 -7.70 0.13 19.26
C VAL A 357 -8.45 -0.65 20.34
N LEU A 358 -8.51 -1.97 20.18
CA LEU A 358 -9.06 -2.92 21.14
C LEU A 358 -7.93 -3.75 21.71
N THR A 359 -7.66 -3.62 23.01
CA THR A 359 -6.61 -4.36 23.71
C THR A 359 -7.21 -5.47 24.52
N TYR A 360 -6.79 -6.72 24.27
CA TYR A 360 -7.24 -7.89 25.01
C TYR A 360 -6.07 -8.47 25.82
N ASP A 361 -6.31 -8.74 27.10
CA ASP A 361 -5.39 -9.57 27.89
C ASP A 361 -5.44 -11.00 27.34
N TRP A 362 -4.35 -11.42 26.71
CA TRP A 362 -4.24 -12.71 26.04
C TRP A 362 -3.43 -13.72 26.86
N SER A 363 -3.45 -13.57 28.19
CA SER A 363 -2.89 -14.55 29.13
C SER A 363 -3.53 -15.93 28.95
N LYS A 364 -4.85 -16.00 28.80
CA LYS A 364 -5.58 -17.20 28.34
C LYS A 364 -6.16 -16.90 26.96
N PRO A 365 -6.09 -17.83 25.98
CA PRO A 365 -6.74 -17.62 24.69
C PRO A 365 -8.23 -17.33 24.94
N GLY A 366 -8.67 -16.14 24.54
CA GLY A 366 -10.06 -15.73 24.65
C GLY A 366 -10.90 -16.26 23.49
N ASP A 367 -12.20 -16.11 23.62
CA ASP A 367 -13.16 -16.45 22.57
C ASP A 367 -13.24 -15.34 21.52
N THR A 368 -13.28 -15.70 20.25
CA THR A 368 -13.33 -14.74 19.14
C THR A 368 -14.69 -14.07 19.03
N ASP A 369 -15.75 -14.70 19.52
CA ASP A 369 -17.10 -14.14 19.56
C ASP A 369 -17.16 -12.86 20.41
N THR A 370 -16.42 -12.80 21.51
CA THR A 370 -16.34 -11.58 22.35
C THR A 370 -15.75 -10.41 21.56
N ILE A 371 -14.73 -10.67 20.75
CA ILE A 371 -14.08 -9.65 19.91
C ILE A 371 -15.07 -9.14 18.85
N VAL A 372 -15.85 -10.04 18.25
CA VAL A 372 -16.89 -9.69 17.29
C VAL A 372 -17.97 -8.82 17.93
N GLU A 373 -18.48 -9.19 19.10
CA GLU A 373 -19.47 -8.38 19.83
C GLU A 373 -18.99 -6.96 20.10
N ASP A 374 -17.74 -6.82 20.54
CA ASP A 374 -17.16 -5.51 20.84
C ASP A 374 -16.94 -4.68 19.57
N LEU A 375 -16.59 -5.30 18.44
CA LEU A 375 -16.57 -4.63 17.14
C LEU A 375 -17.96 -4.18 16.69
N GLU A 376 -19.00 -5.01 16.86
CA GLU A 376 -20.38 -4.63 16.50
C GLU A 376 -20.92 -3.47 17.34
N ARG A 377 -20.41 -3.30 18.58
CA ARG A 377 -20.79 -2.20 19.47
C ARG A 377 -20.17 -0.86 19.08
N ILE A 378 -19.07 -0.85 18.33
CA ILE A 378 -18.35 0.37 17.95
C ILE A 378 -19.02 1.03 16.74
N ASP A 379 -19.20 2.35 16.84
CA ASP A 379 -19.56 3.18 15.69
C ASP A 379 -18.30 3.52 14.87
N PHE A 380 -18.20 2.96 13.67
CA PHE A 380 -17.08 3.18 12.74
C PHE A 380 -17.40 4.23 11.65
N ASP A 381 -18.66 4.67 11.52
CA ASP A 381 -19.11 5.58 10.46
C ASP A 381 -19.26 7.01 11.04
N PHE A 382 -19.27 7.16 12.36
CA PHE A 382 -19.22 8.45 13.02
C PHE A 382 -17.80 9.05 12.98
N PHE A 383 -17.65 10.10 12.17
CA PHE A 383 -16.46 10.96 12.15
C PHE A 383 -16.82 12.38 12.56
N GLU A 384 -16.17 12.90 13.59
CA GLU A 384 -16.36 14.27 14.07
C GLU A 384 -15.11 15.11 13.77
N TRP A 385 -15.28 16.08 12.87
CA TRP A 385 -14.21 16.93 12.31
C TRP A 385 -13.36 17.69 13.34
N HIS A 386 -13.79 17.78 14.60
CA HIS A 386 -13.13 18.59 15.64
C HIS A 386 -12.64 17.77 16.86
N SER A 387 -12.87 16.46 16.92
CA SER A 387 -12.54 15.64 18.11
C SER A 387 -11.39 14.65 17.92
N GLY A 388 -10.86 14.49 16.70
CA GLY A 388 -9.60 13.77 16.45
C GLY A 388 -9.39 13.35 14.99
N ASP A 389 -8.23 12.76 14.72
CA ASP A 389 -7.83 12.28 13.37
C ASP A 389 -8.33 10.85 13.09
N VAL A 390 -9.14 10.28 13.99
CA VAL A 390 -9.67 8.92 13.88
C VAL A 390 -10.63 8.84 12.70
N PHE A 391 -10.37 7.95 11.74
CA PHE A 391 -11.12 7.81 10.48
C PHE A 391 -11.08 9.00 9.52
N GLU A 392 -10.27 10.03 9.78
CA GLU A 392 -10.15 11.20 8.89
C GLU A 392 -9.81 10.77 7.45
N THR A 393 -8.92 9.79 7.32
CA THR A 393 -8.40 9.35 6.03
C THR A 393 -9.43 8.69 5.13
N TRP A 394 -10.46 8.06 5.70
CA TRP A 394 -11.57 7.45 4.97
C TRP A 394 -12.70 8.44 4.67
N ASN A 395 -12.92 9.42 5.55
CA ASN A 395 -14.05 10.36 5.45
C ASN A 395 -13.73 11.66 4.69
N THR A 396 -12.46 11.97 4.48
CA THR A 396 -12.04 13.17 3.74
C THR A 396 -12.27 13.08 2.23
N ILE A 397 -12.44 11.88 1.68
CA ILE A 397 -12.69 11.67 0.25
C ILE A 397 -14.19 11.73 0.00
N VAL A 398 -14.65 12.86 -0.52
CA VAL A 398 -16.09 13.12 -0.72
C VAL A 398 -16.53 12.69 -2.12
N ASP A 399 -15.71 12.91 -3.13
CA ASP A 399 -16.07 12.75 -4.54
C ASP A 399 -15.63 11.39 -5.12
N GLU A 400 -16.43 10.89 -6.06
CA GLU A 400 -16.16 9.63 -6.75
C GLU A 400 -14.84 9.66 -7.55
N VAL A 401 -14.43 10.82 -8.05
CA VAL A 401 -13.16 10.98 -8.76
C VAL A 401 -11.97 10.77 -7.80
N GLY A 402 -12.06 11.30 -6.58
CA GLY A 402 -11.11 11.04 -5.51
C GLY A 402 -11.01 9.55 -5.16
N TRP A 403 -12.14 8.87 -4.99
CA TRP A 403 -12.18 7.43 -4.73
C TRP A 403 -11.58 6.60 -5.87
N ALA A 404 -11.93 6.91 -7.11
CA ALA A 404 -11.37 6.24 -8.28
C ALA A 404 -9.86 6.47 -8.41
N GLY A 405 -9.37 7.68 -8.08
CA GLY A 405 -7.94 7.99 -8.05
C GLY A 405 -7.18 7.13 -7.03
N TRP A 406 -7.71 7.01 -5.81
CA TRP A 406 -7.12 6.15 -4.79
C TRP A 406 -7.23 4.66 -5.12
N ARG A 407 -8.35 4.22 -5.69
CA ARG A 407 -8.54 2.85 -6.18
C ARG A 407 -7.52 2.49 -7.25
N GLN A 408 -7.27 3.38 -8.21
CA GLN A 408 -6.21 3.21 -9.20
C GLN A 408 -4.83 3.14 -8.53
N TYR A 409 -4.55 4.06 -7.60
CA TYR A 409 -3.27 4.14 -6.90
C TYR A 409 -2.93 2.84 -6.15
N VAL A 410 -3.88 2.28 -5.39
CA VAL A 410 -3.66 1.02 -4.65
C VAL A 410 -3.70 -0.21 -5.55
N THR A 411 -4.39 -0.16 -6.69
CA THR A 411 -4.43 -1.30 -7.63
C THR A 411 -3.12 -1.40 -8.42
N HIS A 412 -2.57 -0.27 -8.88
CA HIS A 412 -1.32 -0.26 -9.65
C HIS A 412 -0.08 -0.41 -8.76
N LYS A 413 -0.08 0.15 -7.54
CA LYS A 413 0.97 0.08 -6.49
C LYS A 413 2.35 0.68 -6.84
N LEU A 414 2.73 0.73 -8.12
CA LEU A 414 4.03 1.21 -8.58
C LEU A 414 4.31 2.66 -8.22
N ASP A 415 3.31 3.53 -8.32
CA ASP A 415 3.45 4.93 -7.91
C ASP A 415 3.71 5.01 -6.40
N ALA A 416 2.99 4.22 -5.60
CA ALA A 416 3.20 4.15 -4.16
C ALA A 416 4.60 3.69 -3.79
N LEU A 417 5.11 2.66 -4.45
CA LEU A 417 6.46 2.15 -4.24
C LEU A 417 7.54 3.14 -4.69
N SER A 418 7.37 3.73 -5.88
CA SER A 418 8.35 4.67 -6.43
C SER A 418 8.45 5.92 -5.55
N LEU A 419 7.33 6.42 -5.05
CA LEU A 419 7.30 7.56 -4.14
C LEU A 419 7.85 7.21 -2.75
N ALA A 420 7.52 6.03 -2.22
CA ALA A 420 7.98 5.59 -0.91
C ALA A 420 9.48 5.25 -0.87
N PHE A 421 9.97 4.49 -1.85
CA PHE A 421 11.30 3.86 -1.81
C PHE A 421 12.27 4.37 -2.89
N GLY A 422 11.78 5.03 -3.94
CA GLY A 422 12.61 5.44 -5.07
C GLY A 422 13.67 6.50 -4.72
N GLY A 423 14.91 6.32 -5.15
CA GLY A 423 15.99 7.31 -4.96
C GLY A 423 16.47 7.47 -3.51
N ILE A 424 16.14 6.54 -2.61
CA ILE A 424 16.79 6.45 -1.30
C ILE A 424 18.21 5.93 -1.52
N ARG A 425 19.21 6.63 -0.97
CA ARG A 425 20.60 6.22 -1.05
C ARG A 425 20.84 5.03 -0.12
N THR A 426 21.29 3.92 -0.68
CA THR A 426 21.64 2.70 0.06
C THR A 426 23.16 2.53 0.23
N HIS A 427 23.98 3.26 -0.53
CA HIS A 427 25.45 3.12 -0.50
C HIS A 427 26.12 3.55 0.82
N GLU A 428 25.42 4.32 1.66
CA GLU A 428 25.90 4.70 3.00
C GLU A 428 25.67 3.59 4.04
N VAL A 429 24.90 2.55 3.68
CA VAL A 429 24.59 1.41 4.55
C VAL A 429 25.34 0.20 4.03
N SER A 430 26.39 -0.21 4.76
CA SER A 430 27.24 -1.35 4.38
C SER A 430 26.45 -2.63 4.12
N GLU A 431 25.43 -2.90 4.93
CA GLU A 431 24.66 -4.15 4.88
C GLU A 431 23.73 -4.21 3.66
N LEU A 432 23.34 -3.06 3.10
CA LEU A 432 22.51 -2.95 1.90
C LEU A 432 23.32 -2.68 0.63
N TYR A 433 24.63 -2.51 0.75
CA TYR A 433 25.49 -2.20 -0.37
C TYR A 433 25.62 -3.41 -1.31
N THR A 434 25.31 -3.19 -2.58
CA THR A 434 25.53 -4.16 -3.66
C THR A 434 26.64 -3.69 -4.58
N SER A 435 27.58 -4.58 -4.89
CA SER A 435 28.62 -4.29 -5.87
C SER A 435 28.04 -4.38 -7.30
N PRO A 436 28.33 -3.42 -8.20
CA PRO A 436 27.93 -3.48 -9.61
C PRO A 436 28.20 -4.84 -10.29
N ARG A 437 29.32 -5.48 -9.93
CA ARG A 437 29.73 -6.80 -10.45
C ARG A 437 28.82 -7.93 -9.97
N ASP A 438 28.41 -7.89 -8.70
CA ASP A 438 27.49 -8.88 -8.15
C ASP A 438 26.13 -8.77 -8.82
N GLU A 439 25.69 -7.54 -9.16
CA GLU A 439 24.43 -7.32 -9.89
C GLU A 439 24.48 -7.91 -11.29
N GLY A 440 25.59 -7.67 -12.02
CA GLY A 440 25.83 -8.25 -13.34
C GLY A 440 25.87 -9.78 -13.28
N HIS A 441 26.54 -10.35 -12.28
CA HIS A 441 26.59 -11.79 -12.07
C HIS A 441 25.21 -12.38 -11.78
N PHE A 442 24.44 -11.77 -10.89
CA PHE A 442 23.07 -12.18 -10.58
C PHE A 442 22.18 -12.18 -11.82
N LEU A 443 22.20 -11.11 -12.62
CA LEU A 443 21.44 -11.04 -13.87
C LEU A 443 21.87 -12.11 -14.88
N ASN A 444 23.17 -12.39 -14.98
CA ASN A 444 23.68 -13.43 -15.87
C ASN A 444 23.16 -14.82 -15.45
N VAL A 445 23.16 -15.13 -14.16
CA VAL A 445 22.62 -16.41 -13.64
C VAL A 445 21.11 -16.50 -13.92
N LEU A 446 20.34 -15.42 -13.74
CA LEU A 446 18.91 -15.40 -14.09
C LEU A 446 18.68 -15.74 -15.57
N LYS A 447 19.42 -15.11 -16.48
CA LYS A 447 19.28 -15.30 -17.93
C LYS A 447 19.73 -16.69 -18.38
N THR A 448 20.83 -17.20 -17.84
CA THR A 448 21.48 -18.43 -18.34
C THR A 448 21.01 -19.70 -17.63
N GLN A 449 20.77 -19.65 -16.32
CA GLN A 449 20.47 -20.83 -15.50
C GLN A 449 18.98 -20.91 -15.12
N VAL A 450 18.38 -19.78 -14.71
CA VAL A 450 17.00 -19.77 -14.20
C VAL A 450 15.98 -19.77 -15.34
N TYR A 451 15.92 -18.68 -16.13
CA TYR A 451 14.93 -18.53 -17.20
C TYR A 451 15.39 -19.11 -18.54
N LYS A 452 16.71 -19.29 -18.72
CA LYS A 452 17.33 -19.74 -19.97
C LYS A 452 16.88 -18.89 -21.16
N SER A 453 16.75 -17.58 -20.93
CA SER A 453 16.20 -16.61 -21.87
C SER A 453 16.82 -15.24 -21.69
N ARG A 454 16.73 -14.43 -22.74
CA ARG A 454 17.14 -13.01 -22.71
C ARG A 454 16.04 -12.10 -22.17
N PHE A 455 14.78 -12.53 -22.24
CA PHE A 455 13.63 -11.72 -21.83
C PHE A 455 13.36 -11.86 -20.33
N GLY A 456 12.75 -10.82 -19.76
CA GLY A 456 12.28 -10.84 -18.39
C GLY A 456 11.11 -11.81 -18.18
N PRO A 457 10.72 -12.05 -16.92
CA PRO A 457 9.58 -12.89 -16.60
C PRO A 457 8.27 -12.33 -17.22
N GLY A 458 7.45 -13.20 -17.82
CA GLY A 458 6.20 -12.88 -18.50
C GLY A 458 6.29 -12.75 -20.03
N TYR A 459 7.47 -12.90 -20.63
CA TYR A 459 7.69 -12.77 -22.08
C TYR A 459 8.47 -13.95 -22.68
N ASN A 460 8.47 -15.09 -22.00
CA ASN A 460 9.22 -16.30 -22.37
C ASN A 460 8.31 -17.36 -22.98
N THR A 461 8.22 -17.39 -24.31
CA THR A 461 7.34 -18.31 -25.04
C THR A 461 7.68 -19.79 -24.82
N HIS A 462 8.95 -20.14 -24.60
CA HIS A 462 9.36 -21.52 -24.28
C HIS A 462 8.96 -21.96 -22.87
N LEU A 463 8.60 -21.04 -21.97
CA LEU A 463 8.08 -21.31 -20.63
C LEU A 463 6.55 -21.25 -20.56
N GLY A 464 5.88 -21.03 -21.70
CA GLY A 464 4.42 -21.01 -21.80
C GLY A 464 3.77 -19.62 -21.81
N ASP A 465 4.56 -18.54 -21.85
CA ASP A 465 4.01 -17.18 -21.99
C ASP A 465 3.49 -16.95 -23.42
N ASP A 466 2.39 -16.21 -23.57
CA ASP A 466 1.88 -15.84 -24.90
C ASP A 466 2.79 -14.80 -25.56
N SER A 467 3.02 -14.95 -26.87
CA SER A 467 3.69 -13.97 -27.72
C SER A 467 3.07 -12.57 -27.70
N LEU A 468 1.77 -12.47 -27.40
CA LEU A 468 1.03 -11.21 -27.27
C LEU A 468 0.88 -10.73 -25.82
N SER A 469 1.54 -11.40 -24.87
CA SER A 469 1.53 -11.00 -23.45
C SER A 469 1.91 -9.53 -23.29
N GLY A 470 1.08 -8.75 -22.61
CA GLY A 470 1.30 -7.32 -22.36
C GLY A 470 0.88 -6.37 -23.49
N ALA A 471 0.44 -6.87 -24.66
CA ALA A 471 0.02 -6.01 -25.78
C ALA A 471 -1.19 -5.11 -25.44
N ASP A 472 -2.08 -5.60 -24.58
CA ASP A 472 -3.29 -4.90 -24.14
C ASP A 472 -3.10 -4.11 -22.83
N VAL A 473 -1.87 -4.06 -22.28
CA VAL A 473 -1.60 -3.34 -21.03
C VAL A 473 -1.44 -1.85 -21.31
N ILE A 474 -2.50 -1.08 -21.06
CA ILE A 474 -2.54 0.38 -21.27
C ILE A 474 -2.07 1.16 -20.01
N GLN A 475 -1.57 0.46 -18.98
CA GLN A 475 -1.17 1.10 -17.72
C GLN A 475 0.21 1.76 -17.84
N PRO A 476 0.34 3.07 -17.57
CA PRO A 476 1.64 3.73 -17.51
C PRO A 476 2.49 3.07 -16.42
N SER A 477 3.74 2.72 -16.75
CA SER A 477 4.76 2.15 -15.85
C SER A 477 4.67 0.65 -15.49
N GLN A 478 3.64 -0.08 -15.93
CA GLN A 478 3.58 -1.53 -15.73
C GLN A 478 4.52 -2.24 -16.71
N SER A 479 5.41 -3.08 -16.18
CA SER A 479 6.37 -3.82 -16.98
C SER A 479 6.03 -5.31 -17.11
N LEU A 480 5.18 -5.84 -16.23
CA LEU A 480 4.64 -7.18 -16.34
C LEU A 480 3.45 -7.23 -17.33
N PRO A 481 3.22 -8.38 -17.99
CA PRO A 481 2.10 -8.53 -18.91
C PRO A 481 0.74 -8.56 -18.19
N GLU A 482 0.72 -8.93 -16.92
CA GLU A 482 -0.49 -8.94 -16.09
C GLU A 482 -0.61 -7.59 -15.35
N PRO A 483 -1.83 -7.07 -15.15
CA PRO A 483 -2.04 -5.82 -14.44
C PRO A 483 -1.85 -5.94 -12.91
N TRP A 484 -1.87 -7.16 -12.37
CA TRP A 484 -1.71 -7.44 -10.95
C TRP A 484 -0.51 -8.33 -10.68
N TRP A 485 0.11 -8.13 -9.53
CA TRP A 485 1.18 -8.94 -8.96
C TRP A 485 1.05 -8.85 -7.43
N ASP A 486 1.48 -9.83 -6.65
CA ASP A 486 1.28 -9.78 -5.18
C ASP A 486 2.36 -8.97 -4.45
N TYR A 487 3.63 -9.24 -4.77
CA TYR A 487 4.82 -8.61 -4.16
C TYR A 487 5.85 -8.17 -5.21
N TYR A 488 6.42 -6.98 -5.06
CA TYR A 488 7.37 -6.40 -6.02
C TYR A 488 8.63 -7.24 -6.13
N TYR A 489 9.20 -7.67 -5.01
CA TYR A 489 10.42 -8.48 -5.00
C TYR A 489 10.25 -9.87 -5.65
N ARG A 490 9.02 -10.39 -5.78
CA ARG A 490 8.78 -11.68 -6.42
C ARG A 490 8.87 -11.58 -7.95
N GLU A 491 8.31 -10.53 -8.55
CA GLU A 491 8.08 -10.49 -9.99
C GLU A 491 8.59 -9.19 -10.62
N ASN A 492 8.06 -8.07 -10.15
CA ASN A 492 8.26 -6.77 -10.80
C ASN A 492 9.69 -6.22 -10.62
N TRP A 493 10.32 -6.49 -9.47
CA TRP A 493 11.71 -6.16 -9.20
C TRP A 493 12.66 -6.80 -10.21
N LEU A 494 12.45 -8.08 -10.55
CA LEU A 494 13.28 -8.82 -11.50
C LEU A 494 13.15 -8.25 -12.90
N HIS A 495 11.95 -7.87 -13.32
CA HIS A 495 11.72 -7.25 -14.62
C HIS A 495 12.39 -5.86 -14.71
N ARG A 496 12.41 -5.11 -13.62
CA ARG A 496 12.97 -3.75 -13.57
C ARG A 496 14.44 -3.72 -13.14
N PHE A 497 15.04 -4.89 -12.94
CA PHE A 497 16.42 -5.02 -12.50
C PHE A 497 17.37 -4.60 -13.63
N LEU A 498 18.08 -3.50 -13.42
CA LEU A 498 19.10 -2.99 -14.32
C LEU A 498 20.42 -2.91 -13.54
N PRO A 499 21.45 -3.68 -13.91
CA PRO A 499 22.72 -3.66 -13.21
C PRO A 499 23.40 -2.32 -13.47
N HIS A 500 24.06 -1.77 -12.46
CA HIS A 500 24.71 -0.46 -12.58
C HIS A 500 25.79 -0.43 -13.67
N GLU A 501 26.38 -1.58 -14.01
CA GLU A 501 27.37 -1.70 -15.09
C GLU A 501 26.78 -1.43 -16.48
N ALA A 502 25.48 -1.69 -16.67
CA ALA A 502 24.78 -1.45 -17.94
C ALA A 502 24.25 -0.01 -18.06
N LEU A 503 24.33 0.83 -17.02
CA LEU A 503 23.86 2.22 -17.08
C LEU A 503 24.67 3.10 -18.04
N MET A 504 25.95 2.75 -18.27
CA MET A 504 26.87 3.52 -19.10
C MET A 504 26.97 2.98 -20.53
N ASP A 505 26.42 1.80 -20.81
CA ASP A 505 26.40 1.18 -22.13
C ASP A 505 24.95 0.83 -22.51
N PRO A 506 24.32 1.62 -23.40
CA PRO A 506 22.94 1.39 -23.82
C PRO A 506 22.74 0.06 -24.58
N ASP A 507 23.81 -0.60 -25.03
CA ASP A 507 23.78 -1.87 -25.76
C ASP A 507 24.25 -3.08 -24.91
N ALA A 508 24.58 -2.86 -23.63
CA ALA A 508 25.08 -3.90 -22.73
C ALA A 508 24.01 -4.97 -22.44
N ASN A 509 24.05 -6.07 -23.19
CA ASN A 509 23.05 -7.13 -23.12
C ASN A 509 23.30 -8.19 -22.02
N ALA A 510 24.51 -8.27 -21.45
CA ALA A 510 24.84 -9.11 -20.28
C ALA A 510 26.26 -8.82 -19.78
N TYR A 511 26.46 -8.90 -18.46
CA TYR A 511 27.78 -9.10 -17.87
C TYR A 511 28.27 -10.50 -18.27
N ASN A 512 29.34 -10.58 -19.07
CA ASN A 512 30.06 -11.83 -19.29
C ASN A 512 31.31 -11.82 -18.38
N PRO A 513 31.35 -12.59 -17.28
CA PRO A 513 32.52 -12.66 -16.41
C PRO A 513 33.78 -13.14 -17.14
N ASP A 514 33.62 -13.92 -18.23
CA ASP A 514 34.72 -14.42 -19.05
C ASP A 514 35.21 -13.41 -20.09
N TYR A 515 34.53 -12.27 -20.27
CA TYR A 515 34.93 -11.24 -21.25
C TYR A 515 36.35 -10.70 -21.00
N LEU A 516 36.78 -10.63 -19.74
CA LEU A 516 38.14 -10.23 -19.35
C LEU A 516 39.18 -11.36 -19.48
N HIS A 517 38.74 -12.61 -19.63
CA HIS A 517 39.62 -13.79 -19.73
C HIS A 517 39.82 -14.28 -21.18
N HIS A 518 39.20 -13.62 -22.15
CA HIS A 518 39.26 -13.95 -23.58
C HIS A 518 40.27 -13.13 -24.40
N HIS A 519 41.28 -12.52 -23.76
CA HIS A 519 42.36 -11.79 -24.43
C HIS A 519 43.74 -12.42 -24.23
#